data_AF-A0A3S1QL89-F1
#
_entry.id   AF-A0A3S1QL89-F1
#
_cell.length_a   1.000
_cell.length_b   1.000
_cell.length_c   1.000
_cell.angle_alpha   90.00
_cell.angle_beta   90.00
_cell.angle_gamma   90.00
#
_symmetry.space_group_name_H-M   'P 1'
#
loop_
_entity.id
_entity.type
_entity.pdbx_description
1 polymer ?
#
loop_
_entity_poly.entity_id
_entity_poly.type
_entity_poly.pdbx_seq_one_letter_code
_entity_poly.pdbx_strand_id
1 'polypeptide(L)'
;MRLRSVCLGVVASFFVAVIAVTVSARSFAASSDVPAWLQAHVGNSEGQISQIVLERARALYRKKVAQGAVKNPCYFAMDATRPSDLGNGVLGRRYYVICEGSESFRAISSGHGSGRNLKGVVDFSNGKRCAKNFGNAMDSSLTAGGAYMTREAKTSFKGYYRTGAKRDVAFQRTFIQFDGEGEAANARQRVIGGHAAQVLHGLCLRKNPNSSHADHDGFVPFGKLVDYAGGRSNGCTSWSPADAQQIIPMVKDNPTTLYIYPESRDIAAVAANHSQPGTYWNASCLKEIGTPKFWPRKTLEPIIAQYRKDHPAPPPQPVPICTQP
;
A
#
# COMPACT_ATOMS: atom_id res chain seq x y z
N MET A 1 -18.59 56.46 -79.20
CA MET A 1 -17.34 55.81 -78.73
C MET A 1 -17.67 54.38 -78.31
N ARG A 2 -17.00 53.39 -78.95
CA ARG A 2 -16.77 51.97 -78.59
C ARG A 2 -17.99 51.09 -78.18
N LEU A 3 -18.46 50.16 -79.03
CA LEU A 3 -18.04 48.72 -79.17
C LEU A 3 -18.20 47.93 -77.85
N ARG A 4 -18.68 46.68 -77.77
CA ARG A 4 -19.43 45.70 -78.59
C ARG A 4 -19.60 44.45 -77.69
N SER A 5 -20.68 43.70 -77.91
CA SER A 5 -20.84 42.23 -77.77
C SER A 5 -20.69 41.46 -76.44
N VAL A 6 -21.84 40.86 -76.04
CA VAL A 6 -22.19 39.42 -75.87
C VAL A 6 -21.19 38.46 -75.20
N CYS A 7 -21.68 37.67 -74.22
CA CYS A 7 -21.48 36.21 -74.14
C CYS A 7 -22.48 35.49 -73.22
N LEU A 8 -23.04 34.38 -73.76
CA LEU A 8 -23.79 33.31 -73.09
C LEU A 8 -22.91 32.57 -72.06
N GLY A 9 -23.52 31.95 -71.03
CA GLY A 9 -22.80 31.03 -70.13
C GLY A 9 -23.70 30.21 -69.20
N VAL A 10 -24.14 29.06 -69.69
CA VAL A 10 -24.52 27.79 -69.02
C VAL A 10 -24.26 27.74 -67.50
N VAL A 11 -25.32 27.58 -66.70
CA VAL A 11 -25.22 27.13 -65.29
C VAL A 11 -25.36 25.61 -65.28
N ALA A 12 -24.23 24.92 -65.18
CA ALA A 12 -24.15 23.48 -65.03
C ALA A 12 -24.33 23.09 -63.55
N SER A 13 -25.22 22.12 -63.34
CA SER A 13 -25.52 21.45 -62.09
C SER A 13 -24.27 20.83 -61.44
N PHE A 14 -24.07 21.05 -60.14
CA PHE A 14 -23.21 20.23 -59.30
C PHE A 14 -24.03 19.65 -58.14
N PHE A 15 -24.44 18.39 -58.30
CA PHE A 15 -24.86 17.52 -57.21
C PHE A 15 -23.60 17.04 -56.47
N VAL A 16 -23.42 17.45 -55.22
CA VAL A 16 -22.40 16.88 -54.33
C VAL A 16 -23.05 15.74 -53.55
N ALA A 17 -22.71 14.50 -53.92
CA ALA A 17 -23.07 13.30 -53.18
C ALA A 17 -22.20 13.20 -51.92
N VAL A 18 -22.83 13.26 -50.74
CA VAL A 18 -22.18 13.04 -49.45
C VAL A 18 -22.09 11.54 -49.19
N ILE A 19 -20.88 10.98 -49.27
CA ILE A 19 -20.59 9.60 -48.88
C ILE A 19 -20.47 9.55 -47.35
N ALA A 20 -21.47 9.00 -46.68
CA ALA A 20 -21.42 8.68 -45.26
C ALA A 20 -20.55 7.44 -45.03
N VAL A 21 -19.31 7.64 -44.57
CA VAL A 21 -18.44 6.55 -44.12
C VAL A 21 -18.89 6.13 -42.71
N THR A 22 -19.60 5.00 -42.63
CA THR A 22 -19.88 4.32 -41.36
C THR A 22 -18.60 3.71 -40.82
N VAL A 23 -17.91 4.44 -39.94
CA VAL A 23 -16.84 3.88 -39.12
C VAL A 23 -17.49 3.01 -38.04
N SER A 24 -17.49 1.69 -38.26
CA SER A 24 -17.78 0.72 -37.21
C SER A 24 -16.79 0.92 -36.08
N ALA A 25 -17.27 1.40 -34.93
CA ALA A 25 -16.53 1.42 -33.69
C ALA A 25 -16.17 -0.03 -33.32
N ARG A 26 -14.95 -0.47 -33.66
CA ARG A 26 -14.38 -1.71 -33.14
C ARG A 26 -14.24 -1.52 -31.63
N SER A 27 -15.02 -2.27 -30.87
CA SER A 27 -14.78 -2.43 -29.43
C SER A 27 -13.40 -3.04 -29.25
N PHE A 28 -12.43 -2.25 -28.82
CA PHE A 28 -11.16 -2.74 -28.33
C PHE A 28 -11.41 -3.37 -26.96
N ALA A 29 -11.85 -4.64 -26.94
CA ALA A 29 -11.52 -5.50 -25.82
C ALA A 29 -10.00 -5.66 -25.88
N ALA A 30 -9.27 -4.83 -25.13
CA ALA A 30 -7.84 -5.03 -24.94
C ALA A 30 -7.68 -6.45 -24.41
N SER A 31 -7.12 -7.35 -25.22
CA SER A 31 -6.67 -8.65 -24.72
C SER A 31 -5.77 -8.35 -23.54
N SER A 32 -6.14 -8.80 -22.35
CA SER A 32 -5.26 -8.64 -21.20
C SER A 32 -3.98 -9.38 -21.54
N ASP A 33 -2.85 -8.67 -21.67
CA ASP A 33 -1.49 -9.24 -21.86
C ASP A 33 -1.03 -10.06 -20.63
N VAL A 34 -1.98 -10.64 -19.89
CA VAL A 34 -1.82 -11.46 -18.70
C VAL A 34 -1.67 -12.91 -19.18
N PRO A 35 -0.54 -13.58 -18.90
CA PRO A 35 -0.33 -14.98 -19.23
C PRO A 35 -1.44 -15.85 -18.63
N ALA A 36 -1.78 -16.95 -19.32
CA ALA A 36 -2.87 -17.84 -18.92
C ALA A 36 -2.72 -18.37 -17.47
N TRP A 37 -1.50 -18.72 -17.05
CA TRP A 37 -1.24 -19.18 -15.68
C TRP A 37 -1.58 -18.09 -14.64
N LEU A 38 -1.29 -16.82 -14.95
CA LEU A 38 -1.56 -15.69 -14.06
C LEU A 38 -3.03 -15.31 -14.07
N GLN A 39 -3.71 -15.47 -15.22
CA GLN A 39 -5.14 -15.22 -15.37
C GLN A 39 -5.98 -16.06 -14.39
N ALA A 40 -5.54 -17.28 -14.06
CA ALA A 40 -6.20 -18.13 -13.07
C ALA A 40 -6.24 -17.52 -11.65
N HIS A 41 -5.34 -16.58 -11.35
CA HIS A 41 -5.28 -15.88 -10.07
C HIS A 41 -6.03 -14.54 -10.06
N VAL A 42 -6.56 -14.12 -11.20
CA VAL A 42 -7.27 -12.85 -11.34
C VAL A 42 -8.72 -12.98 -10.90
N GLY A 43 -9.15 -12.09 -10.01
CA GLY A 43 -10.52 -12.02 -9.54
C GLY A 43 -10.69 -11.25 -8.24
N ASN A 44 -11.94 -11.15 -7.80
CA ASN A 44 -12.32 -10.39 -6.61
C ASN A 44 -12.51 -11.25 -5.35
N SER A 45 -12.28 -12.56 -5.46
CA SER A 45 -12.40 -13.51 -4.35
C SER A 45 -11.17 -13.50 -3.45
N GLU A 46 -11.26 -14.16 -2.30
CA GLU A 46 -10.18 -14.29 -1.34
C GLU A 46 -8.97 -15.04 -1.93
N GLY A 47 -7.79 -14.44 -1.84
CA GLY A 47 -6.56 -14.97 -2.45
C GLY A 47 -6.39 -14.68 -3.94
N GLN A 48 -7.36 -14.03 -4.61
CA GLN A 48 -7.23 -13.56 -5.98
C GLN A 48 -6.86 -12.08 -6.03
N ILE A 49 -6.14 -11.67 -7.09
CA ILE A 49 -5.81 -10.27 -7.35
C ILE A 49 -6.83 -9.63 -8.30
N SER A 50 -7.33 -8.44 -7.94
CA SER A 50 -8.23 -7.70 -8.85
C SER A 50 -7.49 -7.30 -10.13
N GLN A 51 -8.17 -7.33 -11.28
CA GLN A 51 -7.59 -7.01 -12.59
C GLN A 51 -6.84 -5.67 -12.56
N ILE A 52 -7.47 -4.60 -12.04
CA ILE A 52 -6.86 -3.26 -12.01
C ILE A 52 -5.60 -3.21 -11.13
N VAL A 53 -5.58 -3.96 -10.04
CA VAL A 53 -4.43 -4.03 -9.13
C VAL A 53 -3.28 -4.74 -9.82
N LEU A 54 -3.56 -5.85 -10.51
CA LEU A 54 -2.57 -6.59 -11.28
C LEU A 54 -1.99 -5.74 -12.41
N GLU A 55 -2.85 -5.12 -13.22
CA GLU A 55 -2.43 -4.31 -14.37
C GLU A 55 -1.51 -3.16 -13.95
N ARG A 56 -1.85 -2.43 -12.89
CA ARG A 56 -1.04 -1.32 -12.39
C ARG A 56 0.28 -1.79 -11.78
N ALA A 57 0.28 -2.91 -11.05
CA ALA A 57 1.50 -3.52 -10.53
C ALA A 57 2.44 -3.97 -11.67
N ARG A 58 1.89 -4.64 -12.69
CA ARG A 58 2.62 -5.09 -13.88
C ARG A 58 3.19 -3.93 -14.69
N ALA A 59 2.38 -2.89 -14.91
CA ALA A 59 2.81 -1.69 -15.62
C ALA A 59 3.97 -1.00 -14.89
N LEU A 60 3.88 -0.87 -13.55
CA LEU A 60 4.95 -0.32 -12.74
C LEU A 60 6.22 -1.16 -12.83
N TYR A 61 6.12 -2.49 -12.67
CA TYR A 61 7.25 -3.40 -12.75
C TYR A 61 7.95 -3.32 -14.11
N ARG A 62 7.19 -3.49 -15.21
CA ARG A 62 7.72 -3.43 -16.58
C ARG A 62 8.39 -2.09 -16.88
N LYS A 63 7.79 -0.98 -16.44
CA LYS A 63 8.39 0.36 -16.54
C LYS A 63 9.74 0.42 -15.82
N LYS A 64 9.84 -0.12 -14.61
CA LYS A 64 11.08 -0.09 -13.81
C LYS A 64 12.16 -1.04 -14.31
N VAL A 65 11.77 -2.18 -14.88
CA VAL A 65 12.70 -3.08 -15.59
C VAL A 65 13.25 -2.39 -16.84
N ALA A 66 12.39 -1.77 -17.66
CA ALA A 66 12.83 -1.06 -18.87
C ALA A 66 13.76 0.13 -18.55
N GLN A 67 13.61 0.74 -17.37
CA GLN A 67 14.49 1.80 -16.87
C GLN A 67 15.81 1.27 -16.27
N GLY A 68 16.01 -0.05 -16.19
CA GLY A 68 17.14 -0.67 -15.51
C GLY A 68 17.14 -0.51 -13.98
N ALA A 69 16.05 0.00 -13.40
CA ALA A 69 15.93 0.29 -11.98
C ALA A 69 15.63 -0.96 -11.14
N VAL A 70 15.08 -2.01 -11.76
CA VAL A 70 14.75 -3.29 -11.11
C VAL A 70 15.28 -4.44 -11.95
N LYS A 71 15.94 -5.38 -11.29
CA LYS A 71 16.39 -6.67 -11.86
C LYS A 71 15.77 -7.88 -11.15
N ASN A 72 15.07 -7.66 -10.04
CA ASN A 72 14.39 -8.71 -9.30
C ASN A 72 13.32 -9.37 -10.19
N PRO A 73 13.28 -10.70 -10.30
CA PRO A 73 12.32 -11.40 -11.17
C PRO A 73 10.87 -11.33 -10.68
N CYS A 74 10.66 -10.90 -9.43
CA CYS A 74 9.37 -10.81 -8.78
C CYS A 74 9.00 -9.35 -8.52
N TYR A 75 7.71 -9.02 -8.58
CA TYR A 75 7.15 -7.74 -8.16
C TYR A 75 5.96 -7.95 -7.22
N PHE A 76 5.62 -6.90 -6.48
CA PHE A 76 4.62 -6.97 -5.44
C PHE A 76 3.42 -6.06 -5.73
N ALA A 77 2.28 -6.46 -5.20
CA ALA A 77 1.07 -5.65 -5.16
C ALA A 77 0.39 -5.76 -3.79
N MET A 78 -0.35 -4.72 -3.40
CA MET A 78 -1.21 -4.75 -2.22
C MET A 78 -2.54 -4.09 -2.54
N ASP A 79 -3.62 -4.69 -2.07
CA ASP A 79 -4.98 -4.16 -2.18
C ASP A 79 -5.52 -3.79 -0.80
N ALA A 80 -5.38 -2.53 -0.43
CA ALA A 80 -5.83 -2.02 0.87
C ALA A 80 -7.36 -1.81 0.94
N THR A 81 -8.09 -2.01 -0.16
CA THR A 81 -9.57 -1.95 -0.18
C THR A 81 -10.22 -3.25 0.26
N ARG A 82 -9.45 -4.34 0.34
CA ARG A 82 -9.89 -5.66 0.81
C ARG A 82 -9.79 -5.79 2.33
N PRO A 83 -10.63 -6.65 2.94
CA PRO A 83 -10.58 -6.89 4.37
C PRO A 83 -9.23 -7.48 4.81
N SER A 84 -8.61 -6.96 5.88
CA SER A 84 -7.47 -7.60 6.53
C SER A 84 -7.85 -8.76 7.44
N ASP A 85 -9.10 -8.76 7.92
CA ASP A 85 -9.63 -9.72 8.88
C ASP A 85 -10.94 -10.28 8.32
N LEU A 86 -10.98 -11.59 8.11
CA LEU A 86 -12.17 -12.30 7.61
C LEU A 86 -13.06 -12.80 8.75
N GLY A 87 -12.68 -12.58 10.01
CA GLY A 87 -13.33 -13.12 11.20
C GLY A 87 -12.69 -14.41 11.68
N ASN A 88 -12.98 -14.78 12.94
CA ASN A 88 -12.55 -16.04 13.57
C ASN A 88 -11.03 -16.31 13.51
N GLY A 89 -10.21 -15.25 13.53
CA GLY A 89 -8.76 -15.35 13.46
C GLY A 89 -8.19 -15.59 12.06
N VAL A 90 -9.03 -15.62 11.02
CA VAL A 90 -8.62 -15.77 9.63
C VAL A 90 -8.26 -14.41 9.04
N LEU A 91 -7.05 -14.30 8.49
CA LEU A 91 -6.56 -13.06 7.88
C LEU A 91 -6.83 -13.04 6.38
N GLY A 92 -7.25 -11.88 5.87
CA GLY A 92 -7.50 -11.69 4.44
C GLY A 92 -6.20 -11.56 3.65
N ARG A 93 -6.10 -12.30 2.55
CA ARG A 93 -4.95 -12.28 1.64
C ARG A 93 -5.12 -11.18 0.61
N ARG A 94 -4.34 -10.12 0.80
CA ARG A 94 -4.44 -8.88 0.01
C ARG A 94 -3.08 -8.26 -0.33
N TYR A 95 -2.01 -9.00 -0.10
CA TYR A 95 -0.67 -8.68 -0.58
C TYR A 95 -0.22 -9.83 -1.48
N TYR A 96 0.32 -9.49 -2.64
CA TYR A 96 0.60 -10.43 -3.71
C TYR A 96 2.07 -10.37 -4.07
N VAL A 97 2.70 -11.54 -4.16
CA VAL A 97 4.04 -11.73 -4.66
C VAL A 97 3.93 -12.47 -5.99
N ILE A 98 4.43 -11.85 -7.05
CA ILE A 98 4.23 -12.33 -8.43
C ILE A 98 5.59 -12.41 -9.11
N CYS A 99 5.95 -13.59 -9.61
CA CYS A 99 7.20 -13.82 -10.34
C CYS A 99 6.87 -14.42 -11.70
N GLU A 100 6.83 -13.58 -12.76
CA GLU A 100 6.32 -14.04 -14.06
C GLU A 100 7.23 -15.07 -14.74
N GLY A 101 8.56 -14.95 -14.58
CA GLY A 101 9.50 -15.88 -15.20
C GLY A 101 9.50 -17.29 -14.59
N SER A 102 9.01 -17.46 -13.36
CA SER A 102 8.86 -18.75 -12.69
C SER A 102 7.41 -19.18 -12.50
N GLU A 103 6.47 -18.47 -13.15
CA GLU A 103 5.03 -18.72 -13.07
C GLU A 103 4.51 -18.86 -11.63
N SER A 104 5.04 -18.03 -10.72
CA SER A 104 4.72 -18.09 -9.31
C SER A 104 3.81 -16.95 -8.88
N PHE A 105 2.73 -17.29 -8.17
CA PHE A 105 1.82 -16.36 -7.54
C PHE A 105 1.57 -16.75 -6.09
N ARG A 106 1.70 -15.79 -5.18
CA ARG A 106 1.36 -15.98 -3.76
C ARG A 106 0.53 -14.82 -3.26
N ALA A 107 -0.62 -15.13 -2.67
CA ALA A 107 -1.43 -14.18 -1.93
C ALA A 107 -1.23 -14.41 -0.42
N ILE A 108 -0.90 -13.36 0.31
CA ILE A 108 -0.62 -13.40 1.75
C ILE A 108 -1.35 -12.28 2.49
N SER A 109 -1.39 -12.40 3.82
CA SER A 109 -1.94 -11.36 4.69
C SER A 109 -1.06 -10.12 4.73
N SER A 110 -1.69 -8.95 4.89
CA SER A 110 -0.97 -7.70 5.16
C SER A 110 -1.84 -6.75 5.97
N GLY A 111 -1.27 -6.07 6.96
CA GLY A 111 -1.89 -4.97 7.70
C GLY A 111 -2.08 -3.70 6.84
N HIS A 112 -2.82 -2.72 7.37
CA HIS A 112 -2.98 -1.40 6.76
C HIS A 112 -2.86 -0.31 7.84
N GLY A 113 -2.71 0.95 7.40
CA GLY A 113 -2.52 2.10 8.28
C GLY A 113 -3.73 2.33 9.20
N SER A 114 -3.46 2.44 10.49
CA SER A 114 -4.47 2.63 11.55
C SER A 114 -5.16 3.98 11.51
N GLY A 115 -4.55 5.00 10.91
CA GLY A 115 -5.01 6.38 11.10
C GLY A 115 -4.92 6.83 12.56
N ARG A 116 -5.57 7.93 12.89
CA ARG A 116 -5.65 8.45 14.27
C ARG A 116 -6.99 9.13 14.52
N ASN A 117 -7.38 9.15 15.79
CA ASN A 117 -8.46 10.00 16.26
C ASN A 117 -7.83 11.19 17.01
N LEU A 118 -7.98 12.39 16.45
CA LEU A 118 -7.64 13.65 17.08
C LEU A 118 -8.89 14.16 17.79
N LYS A 119 -8.97 13.91 19.10
CA LYS A 119 -10.19 14.15 19.90
C LYS A 119 -10.65 15.60 19.76
N GLY A 120 -11.93 15.80 19.43
CA GLY A 120 -12.52 17.13 19.26
C GLY A 120 -12.16 17.85 17.97
N VAL A 121 -11.33 17.25 17.09
CA VAL A 121 -10.90 17.89 15.83
C VAL A 121 -11.30 17.04 14.62
N VAL A 122 -10.81 15.81 14.53
CA VAL A 122 -11.10 14.91 13.40
C VAL A 122 -10.78 13.46 13.74
N ASP A 123 -11.66 12.55 13.35
CA ASP A 123 -11.40 11.12 13.39
C ASP A 123 -11.10 10.60 11.98
N PHE A 124 -9.85 10.23 11.74
CA PHE A 124 -9.41 9.54 10.53
C PHE A 124 -8.84 8.16 10.84
N SER A 125 -9.28 7.55 11.94
CA SER A 125 -8.92 6.17 12.26
C SER A 125 -9.56 5.18 11.29
N ASN A 126 -8.91 4.03 11.13
CA ASN A 126 -9.41 2.89 10.38
C ASN A 126 -9.77 1.75 11.33
N GLY A 127 -10.81 0.99 10.97
CA GLY A 127 -11.14 -0.27 11.61
C GLY A 127 -10.08 -1.35 11.36
N LYS A 128 -10.14 -2.46 12.10
CA LYS A 128 -9.21 -3.58 11.90
C LYS A 128 -9.45 -4.30 10.57
N ARG A 129 -10.72 -4.42 10.19
CA ARG A 129 -11.17 -5.18 9.01
C ARG A 129 -11.04 -4.37 7.73
N CYS A 130 -11.75 -3.26 7.60
CA CYS A 130 -11.77 -2.44 6.40
C CYS A 130 -11.20 -1.03 6.64
N ALA A 131 -10.44 -0.54 5.66
CA ALA A 131 -9.89 0.80 5.68
C ALA A 131 -10.84 1.79 5.00
N LYS A 132 -11.17 2.88 5.69
CA LYS A 132 -11.98 4.00 5.19
C LYS A 132 -11.11 5.17 4.74
N ASN A 133 -10.11 5.47 5.54
CA ASN A 133 -9.26 6.64 5.43
C ASN A 133 -7.91 6.25 4.82
N PHE A 134 -7.48 7.04 3.84
CA PHE A 134 -6.20 6.91 3.16
C PHE A 134 -5.54 8.28 3.08
N GLY A 135 -4.23 8.34 2.97
CA GLY A 135 -3.58 9.64 2.89
C GLY A 135 -2.07 9.57 2.94
N ASN A 136 -1.49 10.68 2.51
CA ASN A 136 -0.05 10.89 2.47
C ASN A 136 0.41 11.98 3.45
N ALA A 137 -0.45 12.50 4.32
CA ALA A 137 -0.02 13.46 5.34
C ALA A 137 1.03 12.85 6.28
N MET A 138 2.07 13.62 6.59
CA MET A 138 3.03 13.31 7.64
C MET A 138 2.30 12.99 8.94
N ASP A 139 2.80 12.01 9.68
CA ASP A 139 2.28 11.60 10.98
C ASP A 139 0.83 11.08 11.03
N SER A 140 0.16 10.90 9.89
CA SER A 140 -1.24 10.43 9.87
C SER A 140 -1.41 8.94 10.18
N SER A 141 -0.36 8.12 10.13
CA SER A 141 -0.48 6.65 10.23
C SER A 141 -1.43 6.02 9.18
N LEU A 142 -1.80 6.73 8.12
CA LEU A 142 -2.66 6.25 7.03
C LEU A 142 -1.86 5.52 5.95
N THR A 143 -2.46 4.51 5.31
CA THR A 143 -1.89 3.94 4.09
C THR A 143 -1.99 4.97 2.96
N ALA A 144 -0.88 5.18 2.25
CA ALA A 144 -0.88 5.87 0.97
C ALA A 144 -0.84 4.82 -0.15
N GLY A 145 -1.75 4.91 -1.12
CA GLY A 145 -1.63 4.10 -2.33
C GLY A 145 -0.62 4.69 -3.32
N GLY A 146 -0.40 3.98 -4.41
CA GLY A 146 0.47 4.37 -5.50
C GLY A 146 1.65 3.44 -5.71
N ALA A 147 2.63 3.95 -6.46
CA ALA A 147 3.83 3.24 -6.85
C ALA A 147 4.93 3.37 -5.80
N TYR A 148 5.56 2.25 -5.48
CA TYR A 148 6.70 2.15 -4.58
C TYR A 148 7.78 1.26 -5.16
N MET A 149 9.00 1.43 -4.64
CA MET A 149 10.13 0.54 -4.86
C MET A 149 10.75 0.19 -3.50
N THR A 150 11.03 -1.08 -3.29
CA THR A 150 11.74 -1.53 -2.08
C THR A 150 13.18 -1.03 -2.10
N ARG A 151 13.74 -0.83 -0.91
CA ARG A 151 15.08 -0.29 -0.70
C ARG A 151 15.79 -1.04 0.41
N GLU A 152 16.55 -0.33 1.24
CA GLU A 152 17.43 -0.89 2.24
C GLU A 152 16.64 -1.71 3.26
N ALA A 153 17.19 -2.87 3.60
CA ALA A 153 16.72 -3.70 4.69
C ALA A 153 17.53 -3.38 5.96
N LYS A 154 16.90 -2.78 6.96
CA LYS A 154 17.56 -2.43 8.23
C LYS A 154 17.11 -3.36 9.34
N THR A 155 18.01 -4.21 9.82
CA THR A 155 17.77 -5.05 10.99
C THR A 155 18.17 -4.32 12.25
N SER A 156 17.27 -4.29 13.24
CA SER A 156 17.55 -3.66 14.53
C SER A 156 17.08 -4.55 15.67
N PHE A 157 17.89 -4.58 16.73
CA PHE A 157 17.52 -5.17 18.01
C PHE A 157 16.37 -4.37 18.63
N LYS A 158 15.37 -5.07 19.17
CA LYS A 158 14.17 -4.48 19.78
C LYS A 158 14.02 -4.81 21.26
N GLY A 159 14.82 -5.74 21.78
CA GLY A 159 14.73 -6.25 23.14
C GLY A 159 14.78 -7.77 23.17
N TYR A 160 14.67 -8.33 24.36
CA TYR A 160 14.53 -9.76 24.59
C TYR A 160 13.08 -10.14 24.91
N TYR A 161 12.74 -11.39 24.67
CA TYR A 161 11.49 -12.00 25.13
C TYR A 161 11.75 -13.44 25.56
N ARG A 162 10.92 -13.92 26.49
CA ARG A 162 10.95 -15.31 26.97
C ARG A 162 10.11 -16.19 26.04
N THR A 163 10.69 -17.30 25.59
CA THR A 163 9.98 -18.35 24.84
C THR A 163 9.29 -19.33 25.80
N GLY A 164 8.39 -20.17 25.28
CA GLY A 164 7.74 -21.24 26.08
C GLY A 164 8.73 -22.21 26.74
N ALA A 165 9.93 -22.37 26.14
CA ALA A 165 11.04 -23.16 26.70
C ALA A 165 11.81 -22.44 27.82
N LYS A 166 11.28 -21.33 28.35
CA LYS A 166 11.92 -20.45 29.36
C LYS A 166 13.29 -19.90 28.95
N ARG A 167 13.58 -19.86 27.64
CA ARG A 167 14.81 -19.26 27.09
C ARG A 167 14.53 -17.84 26.65
N ASP A 168 15.45 -16.94 26.96
CA ASP A 168 15.43 -15.58 26.46
C ASP A 168 16.03 -15.52 25.06
N VAL A 169 15.33 -14.86 24.16
CA VAL A 169 15.74 -14.73 22.76
C VAL A 169 15.73 -13.26 22.38
N ALA A 170 16.78 -12.82 21.68
CA ALA A 170 16.86 -11.48 21.12
C ALA A 170 15.82 -11.34 20.01
N PHE A 171 14.92 -10.36 20.14
CA PHE A 171 14.03 -9.98 19.07
C PHE A 171 14.74 -8.99 18.16
N GLN A 172 15.16 -9.48 17.00
CA GLN A 172 15.64 -8.66 15.90
C GLN A 172 14.51 -8.47 14.89
N ARG A 173 14.29 -7.24 14.45
CA ARG A 173 13.29 -6.92 13.42
C ARG A 173 13.93 -6.22 12.24
N THR A 174 13.76 -6.80 11.07
CA THR A 174 14.12 -6.17 9.79
C THR A 174 12.98 -5.29 9.30
N PHE A 175 13.34 -4.09 8.86
CA PHE A 175 12.47 -3.14 8.21
C PHE A 175 12.95 -2.89 6.78
N ILE A 176 12.10 -3.16 5.79
CA ILE A 176 12.34 -2.84 4.38
C ILE A 176 11.83 -1.43 4.13
N GLN A 177 12.74 -0.50 3.84
CA GLN A 177 12.36 0.87 3.46
C GLN A 177 11.68 0.89 2.09
N PHE A 178 10.65 1.71 1.93
CA PHE A 178 10.07 2.00 0.61
C PHE A 178 10.38 3.43 0.17
N ASP A 179 10.69 3.59 -1.11
CA ASP A 179 10.63 4.86 -1.83
C ASP A 179 9.34 4.89 -2.64
N GLY A 180 8.56 5.96 -2.52
CA GLY A 180 7.31 6.12 -3.27
C GLY A 180 7.43 7.12 -4.41
N GLU A 181 6.43 7.13 -5.29
CA GLU A 181 6.29 8.09 -6.39
C GLU A 181 4.93 8.80 -6.35
N GLY A 182 4.85 9.99 -6.94
CA GLY A 182 3.61 10.77 -6.99
C GLY A 182 3.11 11.10 -5.59
N GLU A 183 1.87 10.72 -5.28
CA GLU A 183 1.28 10.95 -3.95
C GLU A 183 1.98 10.16 -2.83
N ALA A 184 2.69 9.08 -3.17
CA ALA A 184 3.48 8.28 -2.24
C ALA A 184 4.92 8.80 -2.05
N ALA A 185 5.33 9.88 -2.72
CA ALA A 185 6.72 10.35 -2.76
C ALA A 185 7.35 10.60 -1.38
N ASN A 186 6.53 10.86 -0.35
CA ASN A 186 7.01 11.07 1.01
C ASN A 186 7.10 9.79 1.87
N ALA A 187 6.99 8.60 1.26
CA ALA A 187 7.09 7.32 1.94
C ALA A 187 8.32 7.22 2.87
N ARG A 188 9.49 7.66 2.38
CA ARG A 188 10.74 7.64 3.14
C ARG A 188 10.67 8.53 4.39
N GLN A 189 10.19 9.76 4.25
CA GLN A 189 10.04 10.70 5.36
C GLN A 189 9.00 10.21 6.37
N ARG A 190 7.95 9.55 5.91
CA ARG A 190 6.91 8.94 6.75
C ARG A 190 7.32 7.61 7.38
N VAL A 191 8.53 7.11 7.09
CA VAL A 191 9.02 5.80 7.55
C VAL A 191 8.05 4.68 7.14
N ILE A 192 7.54 4.76 5.92
CA ILE A 192 6.70 3.73 5.31
C ILE A 192 7.61 2.64 4.73
N GLY A 193 7.27 1.41 5.04
CA GLY A 193 8.04 0.24 4.65
C GLY A 193 7.30 -1.05 4.92
N GLY A 194 8.03 -2.15 4.91
CA GLY A 194 7.53 -3.50 5.18
C GLY A 194 8.30 -4.18 6.30
N HIS A 195 7.60 -4.92 7.16
CA HIS A 195 8.23 -5.70 8.24
C HIS A 195 7.32 -6.84 8.74
N ALA A 196 7.90 -7.77 9.50
CA ALA A 196 7.12 -8.73 10.29
C ALA A 196 6.20 -8.00 11.27
N ALA A 197 4.96 -8.47 11.38
CA ALA A 197 3.93 -7.94 12.26
C ALA A 197 4.15 -8.39 13.72
N GLN A 198 5.33 -8.10 14.26
CA GLN A 198 5.72 -8.44 15.63
C GLN A 198 6.25 -7.22 16.39
N VAL A 199 5.92 -7.15 17.67
CA VAL A 199 6.35 -6.09 18.59
C VAL A 199 6.52 -6.65 19.99
N LEU A 200 7.41 -6.04 20.78
CA LEU A 200 7.46 -6.30 22.22
C LEU A 200 6.46 -5.38 22.92
N HIS A 201 5.53 -6.00 23.65
CA HIS A 201 4.54 -5.33 24.46
C HIS A 201 4.94 -5.37 25.94
N GLY A 202 4.56 -4.33 26.69
CA GLY A 202 4.85 -4.24 28.13
C GLY A 202 6.35 -4.23 28.42
N LEU A 203 7.09 -3.36 27.72
CA LEU A 203 8.53 -3.25 27.86
C LEU A 203 8.93 -2.85 29.29
N CYS A 204 9.95 -3.53 29.81
CA CYS A 204 10.68 -3.17 31.01
C CYS A 204 12.20 -3.32 30.76
N LEU A 205 13.02 -2.67 31.58
CA LEU A 205 14.47 -2.79 31.57
C LEU A 205 14.89 -3.91 32.51
N ARG A 206 15.65 -4.87 32.00
CA ARG A 206 16.20 -5.98 32.78
C ARG A 206 17.71 -5.90 32.82
N LYS A 207 18.31 -6.09 34.00
CA LYS A 207 19.77 -6.13 34.15
C LYS A 207 20.32 -7.37 33.45
N ASN A 208 21.19 -7.17 32.46
CA ASN A 208 21.94 -8.22 31.77
C ASN A 208 23.26 -7.64 31.24
N PRO A 209 24.25 -7.38 32.12
CA PRO A 209 25.49 -6.68 31.74
C PRO A 209 26.35 -7.46 30.76
N ASN A 210 26.15 -8.78 30.65
CA ASN A 210 26.91 -9.63 29.71
C ASN A 210 26.33 -9.62 28.28
N SER A 211 25.18 -8.98 28.07
CA SER A 211 24.58 -8.85 26.73
C SER A 211 25.30 -7.79 25.91
N SER A 212 25.67 -8.11 24.67
CA SER A 212 26.20 -7.14 23.70
C SER A 212 25.20 -6.03 23.30
N HIS A 213 23.93 -6.19 23.69
CA HIS A 213 22.86 -5.21 23.51
C HIS A 213 22.53 -4.41 24.78
N ALA A 214 23.30 -4.58 25.85
CA ALA A 214 23.08 -3.81 27.07
C ALA A 214 23.46 -2.33 26.86
N ASP A 215 22.73 -1.44 27.51
CA ASP A 215 23.14 -0.05 27.64
C ASP A 215 24.35 0.11 28.59
N HIS A 216 24.79 1.35 28.78
CA HIS A 216 25.94 1.68 29.63
C HIS A 216 25.78 1.24 31.10
N ASP A 217 24.54 1.09 31.58
CA ASP A 217 24.21 0.65 32.94
C ASP A 217 23.99 -0.87 33.05
N GLY A 218 24.15 -1.58 31.93
CA GLY A 218 23.99 -3.02 31.84
C GLY A 218 22.54 -3.48 31.71
N PHE A 219 21.61 -2.62 31.27
CA PHE A 219 20.20 -2.97 31.08
C PHE A 219 19.85 -3.26 29.62
N VAL A 220 18.89 -4.16 29.42
CA VAL A 220 18.31 -4.50 28.11
C VAL A 220 16.79 -4.35 28.15
N PRO A 221 16.15 -3.88 27.06
CA PRO A 221 14.70 -3.95 26.92
C PRO A 221 14.24 -5.41 26.93
N PHE A 222 13.18 -5.69 27.67
CA PHE A 222 12.57 -7.00 27.77
C PHE A 222 11.04 -6.86 27.74
N GLY A 223 10.34 -7.77 27.07
CA GLY A 223 8.88 -7.72 27.02
C GLY A 223 8.26 -8.99 26.45
N LYS A 224 6.94 -8.93 26.25
CA LYS A 224 6.17 -10.02 25.64
C LYS A 224 6.13 -9.84 24.14
N LEU A 225 6.57 -10.83 23.37
CA LEU A 225 6.41 -10.82 21.92
C LEU A 225 4.92 -10.99 21.55
N VAL A 226 4.40 -10.05 20.78
CA VAL A 226 3.00 -10.04 20.30
C VAL A 226 3.00 -10.01 18.78
N ASP A 227 2.21 -10.90 18.18
CA ASP A 227 1.89 -10.92 16.75
C ASP A 227 0.63 -10.09 16.50
N TYR A 228 0.70 -9.20 15.51
CA TYR A 228 -0.41 -8.37 15.05
C TYR A 228 -0.63 -8.48 13.53
N ALA A 229 -0.34 -9.61 12.90
CA ALA A 229 -0.50 -9.81 11.45
C ALA A 229 -1.91 -9.49 10.92
N GLY A 230 -2.95 -9.67 11.74
CA GLY A 230 -4.32 -9.25 11.41
C GLY A 230 -4.67 -7.81 11.77
N GLY A 231 -3.73 -7.07 12.32
CA GLY A 231 -3.93 -5.76 12.94
C GLY A 231 -3.63 -4.59 12.02
N ARG A 232 -3.65 -3.40 12.63
CA ARG A 232 -3.34 -2.13 11.97
C ARG A 232 -1.88 -1.77 12.23
N SER A 233 -1.23 -1.15 11.24
CA SER A 233 0.13 -0.62 11.32
C SER A 233 0.10 0.91 11.41
N ASN A 234 1.28 1.54 11.42
CA ASN A 234 1.42 2.99 11.25
C ASN A 234 1.59 3.40 9.78
N GLY A 235 0.95 2.66 8.86
CA GLY A 235 0.99 2.90 7.41
C GLY A 235 1.86 1.92 6.64
N CYS A 236 2.72 1.17 7.32
CA CYS A 236 3.55 0.11 6.76
C CYS A 236 2.73 -1.08 6.23
N THR A 237 3.31 -1.83 5.30
CA THR A 237 2.89 -3.22 5.08
C THR A 237 3.44 -4.08 6.20
N SER A 238 2.61 -4.97 6.73
CA SER A 238 2.99 -5.80 7.88
C SER A 238 2.54 -7.22 7.64
N TRP A 239 3.48 -8.15 7.61
CA TRP A 239 3.23 -9.54 7.21
C TRP A 239 3.30 -10.47 8.42
N SER A 240 2.75 -11.67 8.29
CA SER A 240 3.01 -12.73 9.26
C SER A 240 4.52 -12.99 9.40
N PRO A 241 5.02 -13.49 10.55
CA PRO A 241 6.44 -13.79 10.71
C PRO A 241 6.96 -14.78 9.65
N ALA A 242 6.15 -15.79 9.30
CA ALA A 242 6.48 -16.79 8.29
C ALA A 242 6.57 -16.18 6.88
N ASP A 243 5.66 -15.25 6.54
CA ASP A 243 5.72 -14.55 5.25
C ASP A 243 6.91 -13.58 5.19
N ALA A 244 7.18 -12.86 6.29
CA ALA A 244 8.30 -11.95 6.38
C ALA A 244 9.65 -12.66 6.20
N GLN A 245 9.80 -13.87 6.75
CA GLN A 245 10.99 -14.72 6.55
C GLN A 245 11.24 -15.06 5.07
N GLN A 246 10.21 -15.01 4.24
CA GLN A 246 10.33 -15.30 2.81
C GLN A 246 10.48 -14.02 1.99
N ILE A 247 9.70 -12.96 2.29
CA ILE A 247 9.74 -11.70 1.55
C ILE A 247 11.03 -10.92 1.77
N ILE A 248 11.53 -10.85 3.01
CA ILE A 248 12.70 -10.03 3.33
C ILE A 248 13.92 -10.49 2.51
N PRO A 249 14.29 -11.78 2.46
CA PRO A 249 15.38 -12.26 1.61
C PRO A 249 15.16 -12.00 0.12
N MET A 250 13.91 -12.02 -0.37
CA MET A 250 13.63 -11.77 -1.79
C MET A 250 14.02 -10.38 -2.25
N VAL A 251 13.96 -9.38 -1.36
CA VAL A 251 14.23 -7.97 -1.71
C VAL A 251 15.47 -7.38 -1.06
N LYS A 252 16.06 -8.10 -0.10
CA LYS A 252 17.33 -7.71 0.51
C LYS A 252 18.40 -7.70 -0.58
N ASP A 253 19.01 -6.54 -0.78
CA ASP A 253 20.05 -6.31 -1.80
C ASP A 253 19.60 -6.53 -3.26
N ASN A 254 18.30 -6.79 -3.48
CA ASN A 254 17.69 -7.01 -4.79
C ASN A 254 16.32 -6.30 -4.86
N PRO A 255 16.28 -4.97 -4.95
CA PRO A 255 15.04 -4.21 -4.85
C PRO A 255 14.05 -4.53 -5.97
N THR A 256 12.76 -4.40 -5.67
CA THR A 256 11.67 -4.56 -6.63
C THR A 256 10.58 -3.51 -6.45
N THR A 257 9.57 -3.52 -7.32
CA THR A 257 8.40 -2.65 -7.24
C THR A 257 7.32 -3.21 -6.32
N LEU A 258 6.63 -2.32 -5.63
CA LEU A 258 5.38 -2.57 -4.92
C LEU A 258 4.34 -1.57 -5.40
N TYR A 259 3.18 -2.03 -5.86
CA TYR A 259 2.03 -1.17 -6.11
C TYR A 259 0.98 -1.35 -5.02
N ILE A 260 0.56 -0.28 -4.35
CA ILE A 260 -0.48 -0.31 -3.31
C ILE A 260 -1.74 0.38 -3.86
N TYR A 261 -2.84 -0.36 -3.95
CA TYR A 261 -4.17 0.16 -4.29
C TYR A 261 -4.93 0.52 -3.00
N PRO A 262 -5.72 1.62 -2.95
CA PRO A 262 -6.09 2.55 -4.01
C PRO A 262 -5.30 3.88 -4.02
N GLU A 263 -5.21 4.55 -5.18
CA GLU A 263 -4.73 5.93 -5.30
C GLU A 263 -5.87 6.93 -5.00
N SER A 264 -5.55 8.23 -4.80
CA SER A 264 -6.58 9.25 -4.49
C SER A 264 -7.68 9.34 -5.55
N ARG A 265 -7.35 9.16 -6.83
CA ARG A 265 -8.32 9.15 -7.94
C ARG A 265 -9.33 8.01 -7.83
N ASP A 266 -8.91 6.84 -7.37
CA ASP A 266 -9.81 5.70 -7.21
C ASP A 266 -10.76 5.96 -6.05
N ILE A 267 -10.22 6.49 -4.95
CA ILE A 267 -11.00 6.88 -3.78
C ILE A 267 -12.03 7.95 -4.16
N ALA A 268 -11.63 8.97 -4.92
CA ALA A 268 -12.52 10.03 -5.37
C ALA A 268 -13.64 9.51 -6.28
N ALA A 269 -13.31 8.61 -7.22
CA ALA A 269 -14.29 8.05 -8.13
C ALA A 269 -15.32 7.17 -7.40
N VAL A 270 -14.87 6.33 -6.45
CA VAL A 270 -15.77 5.53 -5.60
C VAL A 270 -16.59 6.41 -4.68
N ALA A 271 -15.98 7.45 -4.09
CA ALA A 271 -16.69 8.37 -3.18
C ALA A 271 -17.81 9.16 -3.87
N ALA A 272 -17.64 9.48 -5.15
CA ALA A 272 -18.64 10.15 -5.97
C ALA A 272 -19.71 9.19 -6.52
N ASN A 273 -19.70 7.91 -6.13
CA ASN A 273 -20.58 6.85 -6.62
C ASN A 273 -20.58 6.73 -8.16
N HIS A 274 -19.47 7.10 -8.79
CA HIS A 274 -19.31 6.97 -10.24
C HIS A 274 -18.78 5.58 -10.55
N SER A 275 -19.62 4.75 -11.18
CA SER A 275 -19.18 3.49 -11.80
C SER A 275 -18.36 3.81 -13.06
N GLN A 276 -17.11 4.20 -12.88
CA GLN A 276 -16.17 4.44 -13.96
C GLN A 276 -15.42 3.15 -14.30
N PRO A 277 -15.15 2.85 -15.58
CA PRO A 277 -14.24 1.77 -15.96
C PRO A 277 -12.90 1.90 -15.21
N GLY A 278 -12.44 0.81 -14.59
CA GLY A 278 -11.18 0.81 -13.82
C GLY A 278 -11.30 1.27 -12.37
N THR A 279 -12.52 1.51 -11.85
CA THR A 279 -12.75 1.68 -10.41
C THR A 279 -13.12 0.35 -9.76
N TYR A 280 -12.54 0.09 -8.58
CA TYR A 280 -12.75 -1.14 -7.85
C TYR A 280 -12.70 -0.88 -6.35
N TRP A 281 -13.58 -1.54 -5.61
CA TRP A 281 -13.50 -1.64 -4.16
C TRP A 281 -14.11 -2.97 -3.75
N ASN A 282 -13.58 -3.62 -2.72
CA ASN A 282 -14.22 -4.82 -2.21
C ASN A 282 -15.63 -4.49 -1.67
N ALA A 283 -16.66 -5.15 -2.20
CA ALA A 283 -18.05 -4.83 -1.90
C ALA A 283 -18.38 -4.92 -0.40
N SER A 284 -17.82 -5.91 0.31
CA SER A 284 -18.06 -6.07 1.75
C SER A 284 -17.46 -4.92 2.54
N CYS A 285 -16.24 -4.49 2.19
CA CYS A 285 -15.61 -3.36 2.83
C CYS A 285 -16.28 -2.04 2.48
N LEU A 286 -16.70 -1.85 1.22
CA LEU A 286 -17.40 -0.64 0.81
C LEU A 286 -18.73 -0.49 1.58
N LYS A 287 -19.47 -1.58 1.73
CA LYS A 287 -20.69 -1.62 2.55
C LYS A 287 -20.42 -1.28 4.02
N GLU A 288 -19.32 -1.78 4.58
CA GLU A 288 -18.95 -1.55 5.99
C GLU A 288 -18.52 -0.10 6.26
N ILE A 289 -17.71 0.50 5.39
CA ILE A 289 -17.13 1.82 5.60
C ILE A 289 -18.00 2.98 5.08
N GLY A 290 -18.96 2.67 4.21
CA GLY A 290 -19.71 3.65 3.42
C GLY A 290 -18.80 4.32 2.39
N THR A 291 -18.63 5.63 2.50
CA THR A 291 -17.82 6.41 1.56
C THR A 291 -16.34 6.44 1.98
N PRO A 292 -15.40 5.97 1.15
CA PRO A 292 -13.98 6.08 1.46
C PRO A 292 -13.50 7.53 1.36
N LYS A 293 -12.39 7.86 2.03
CA LYS A 293 -11.86 9.23 2.10
C LYS A 293 -10.35 9.26 1.91
N PHE A 294 -9.93 10.14 1.01
CA PHE A 294 -8.53 10.52 0.88
C PHE A 294 -8.26 11.79 1.69
N TRP A 295 -7.15 11.80 2.42
CA TRP A 295 -6.66 12.92 3.21
C TRP A 295 -5.38 13.48 2.58
N PRO A 296 -5.49 14.54 1.76
CA PRO A 296 -4.33 15.17 1.15
C PRO A 296 -3.44 15.80 2.21
N ARG A 297 -2.13 15.75 1.93
CA ARG A 297 -1.09 16.45 2.69
C ARG A 297 -1.50 17.87 3.11
N LYS A 298 -1.88 18.69 2.14
CA LYS A 298 -2.25 20.11 2.29
C LYS A 298 -3.40 20.37 3.26
N THR A 299 -4.24 19.36 3.51
CA THR A 299 -5.42 19.48 4.35
C THR A 299 -5.16 18.90 5.74
N LEU A 300 -4.57 17.71 5.83
CA LEU A 300 -4.47 16.99 7.10
C LEU A 300 -3.23 17.36 7.91
N GLU A 301 -2.09 17.71 7.28
CA GLU A 301 -0.88 18.06 8.04
C GLU A 301 -1.06 19.31 8.92
N PRO A 302 -1.67 20.42 8.45
CA PRO A 302 -1.90 21.57 9.31
C PRO A 302 -2.78 21.23 10.52
N ILE A 303 -3.77 20.36 10.34
CA ILE A 303 -4.66 19.90 11.41
C ILE A 303 -3.86 19.10 12.45
N ILE A 304 -3.02 18.16 12.02
CA ILE A 304 -2.17 17.36 12.92
C ILE A 304 -1.18 18.27 13.66
N ALA A 305 -0.55 19.21 12.96
CA ALA A 305 0.42 20.13 13.54
C ALA A 305 -0.23 21.01 14.61
N GLN A 306 -1.38 21.60 14.32
CA GLN A 306 -2.13 22.42 15.26
C GLN A 306 -2.58 21.59 16.47
N TYR A 307 -3.14 20.40 16.25
CA TYR A 307 -3.54 19.51 17.35
C TYR A 307 -2.38 19.19 18.29
N ARG A 308 -1.18 18.92 17.77
CA ARG A 308 0.02 18.68 18.60
C ARG A 308 0.47 19.90 19.40
N LYS A 309 0.30 21.10 18.83
CA LYS A 309 0.61 22.36 19.53
C LYS A 309 -0.35 22.58 20.70
N ASP A 310 -1.63 22.30 20.48
CA ASP A 310 -2.68 22.48 21.50
C ASP A 310 -2.69 21.35 22.54
N HIS A 311 -2.14 20.18 22.17
CA HIS A 311 -2.07 18.99 23.01
C HIS A 311 -0.63 18.46 23.05
N PRO A 312 0.30 19.17 23.71
CA PRO A 312 1.68 18.73 23.80
C PRO A 312 1.75 17.36 24.47
N ALA A 313 2.57 16.46 23.90
CA ALA A 313 2.75 15.13 24.47
C ALA A 313 3.33 15.26 25.89
N PRO A 314 2.88 14.42 26.84
CA PRO A 314 3.52 14.37 28.15
C PRO A 314 5.00 14.01 27.99
N PRO A 315 5.87 14.43 28.93
CA PRO A 315 7.27 14.04 28.93
C PRO A 315 7.42 12.51 28.80
N PRO A 316 8.37 12.01 27.98
CA PRO A 316 8.62 10.58 27.87
C PRO A 316 8.86 9.99 29.26
N GLN A 317 8.05 8.99 29.63
CA GLN A 317 8.26 8.25 30.87
C GLN A 317 9.40 7.25 30.66
N PRO A 318 10.31 7.09 31.63
CA PRO A 318 11.35 6.08 31.53
C PRO A 318 10.72 4.70 31.45
N VAL A 319 11.34 3.80 30.68
CA VAL A 319 10.94 2.40 30.67
C VAL A 319 11.19 1.82 32.07
N PRO A 320 10.19 1.22 32.74
CA PRO A 320 10.32 0.76 34.12
C PRO A 320 11.30 -0.41 34.22
N ILE A 321 11.92 -0.61 35.38
CA ILE A 321 12.69 -1.83 35.66
C ILE A 321 11.73 -3.03 35.78
N CYS A 322 12.13 -4.19 35.27
CA CYS A 322 11.33 -5.41 35.37
C CYS A 322 11.15 -5.83 36.84
N THR A 323 9.90 -6.11 37.24
CA THR A 323 9.57 -6.54 38.61
C THR A 323 9.87 -8.02 38.89
N GLN A 324 10.16 -8.81 37.84
CA GLN A 324 10.56 -10.22 37.92
C GLN A 324 11.78 -10.49 37.02
N PRO A 325 12.69 -11.43 37.38
CA PRO A 325 13.85 -11.80 36.57
C PRO A 325 13.55 -12.50 35.23
#